data_AF-A0AAV5M646-F1
#
_entry.id   AF-A0AAV5M646-F1
#
_cell.length_a   1.000
_cell.length_b   1.000
_cell.length_c   1.000
_cell.angle_alpha   90.00
_cell.angle_beta   90.00
_cell.angle_gamma   90.00
#
_symmetry.space_group_name_H-M   'P 1'
#
loop_
_entity.id
_entity.type
_entity.pdbx_description
1 polymer ?
#
loop_
_entity_poly.entity_id
_entity_poly.type
_entity_poly.pdbx_seq_one_letter_code
_entity_poly.pdbx_strand_id
1 'polypeptide(L)' 'MDCILISCSGQHGFVVAITGIENIAKGLIRDGTGFVTFPVKCQCVVFRPFRGKILEAVVTMVNKKGFFAEAGPV' A
#
# COMPACT_ATOMS: atom_id res chain seq x y z
N MET A 1 -1.71 -5.30 -14.84
CA MET A 1 -2.37 -5.19 -13.52
C MET A 1 -1.31 -4.92 -12.44
N ASP A 2 -0.27 -4.15 -12.77
CA ASP A 2 1.03 -4.24 -12.07
C ASP A 2 1.40 -2.99 -11.25
N CYS A 3 0.51 -2.00 -11.15
CA CYS A 3 0.83 -0.72 -10.51
C CYS A 3 0.33 -0.54 -9.07
N ILE A 4 -0.33 -1.52 -8.44
CA ILE A 4 -0.97 -1.34 -7.11
C ILE A 4 -0.18 -2.00 -5.96
N LEU A 5 0.76 -2.89 -6.24
CA LEU A 5 1.44 -3.70 -5.20
C LEU A 5 2.33 -2.89 -4.25
N ILE A 6 2.55 -1.59 -4.48
CA ILE A 6 3.31 -0.71 -3.60
C ILE A 6 2.66 0.69 -3.57
N SER A 7 1.37 0.76 -3.25
CA SER A 7 0.71 2.05 -3.01
C SER A 7 0.70 2.35 -1.50
N CYS A 8 1.09 3.56 -1.13
CA CYS A 8 1.01 4.06 0.24
C CYS A 8 -0.16 5.03 0.38
N SER A 9 -1.04 4.78 1.36
CA SER A 9 -2.09 5.70 1.75
C SER A 9 -1.99 5.98 3.25
N GLY A 10 -1.94 7.25 3.65
CA GLY A 10 -1.87 7.61 5.09
C GLY A 10 -3.03 7.05 5.93
N GLN A 11 -4.17 6.78 5.30
CA GLN A 11 -5.33 6.16 5.96
C GLN A 11 -5.23 4.64 6.08
N HIS A 12 -4.53 3.95 5.17
CA HIS A 12 -4.58 2.49 5.05
C HIS A 12 -3.22 1.80 5.25
N GLY A 13 -2.11 2.56 5.26
CA GLY A 13 -0.75 2.04 5.31
C GLY A 13 -0.22 1.69 3.91
N PHE A 14 0.74 0.77 3.90
CA PHE A 14 1.38 0.27 2.69
C PHE A 14 0.66 -0.98 2.20
N VAL A 15 0.18 -0.98 0.95
CA VAL A 15 -0.33 -2.21 0.33
C VAL A 15 0.86 -3.13 0.05
N VAL A 16 0.82 -4.36 0.59
CA VAL A 16 1.88 -5.36 0.42
C VAL A 16 1.54 -6.32 -0.71
N ALA A 17 0.28 -6.77 -0.75
CA ALA A 17 -0.20 -7.68 -1.76
C ALA A 17 -1.71 -7.55 -1.94
N ILE A 18 -2.19 -7.72 -3.17
CA ILE A 18 -3.61 -7.97 -3.45
C ILE A 18 -3.84 -9.47 -3.29
N THR A 19 -4.77 -9.86 -2.42
CA THR A 19 -5.11 -11.27 -2.17
C THR A 19 -6.31 -11.74 -2.97
N GLY A 20 -7.14 -10.81 -3.45
CA GLY A 20 -8.31 -11.16 -4.24
C GLY A 20 -9.02 -9.95 -4.83
N ILE A 21 -9.83 -10.20 -5.84
CA ILE A 21 -10.74 -9.23 -6.44
C ILE A 21 -12.15 -9.58 -5.95
N GLU A 22 -12.81 -8.67 -5.25
CA GLU A 22 -14.17 -8.89 -4.75
C GLU A 22 -15.21 -8.52 -5.81
N ASN A 23 -15.01 -7.40 -6.50
CA ASN A 23 -15.99 -6.88 -7.44
C ASN A 23 -15.34 -5.98 -8.49
N ILE A 24 -15.85 -6.07 -9.71
CA ILE A 24 -15.55 -5.13 -10.80
C ILE A 24 -16.88 -4.47 -11.17
N ALA A 25 -17.00 -3.16 -10.91
CA ALA A 25 -18.20 -2.40 -11.22
C ALA A 25 -18.28 -2.05 -12.71
N LYS A 26 -19.44 -1.56 -13.15
CA LYS A 26 -19.66 -1.12 -14.54
C LYS A 26 -18.65 -0.03 -14.92
N GLY A 27 -18.19 -0.09 -16.17
CA GLY A 27 -17.26 0.87 -16.73
C GLY A 27 -17.88 2.25 -16.88
N LEU A 28 -17.11 3.27 -16.51
CA LEU A 28 -17.43 4.68 -16.64
C LEU A 28 -16.63 5.24 -17.82
N ILE A 29 -17.30 5.81 -18.82
CA ILE A 29 -16.64 6.44 -19.96
C ILE A 29 -15.98 7.74 -19.48
N ARG A 30 -14.72 7.95 -19.84
CA ARG A 30 -14.02 9.21 -19.60
C ARG A 30 -14.21 10.13 -20.80
N ASP A 31 -15.00 11.17 -20.59
CA ASP A 31 -15.32 12.19 -21.59
C ASP A 31 -14.04 12.73 -22.25
N GLY A 32 -14.07 12.85 -23.58
CA GLY A 32 -12.98 13.41 -24.38
C GLY A 32 -11.75 12.51 -24.58
N THR A 33 -11.71 11.30 -24.00
CA THR A 33 -10.53 10.41 -24.12
C THR A 33 -10.81 9.08 -24.82
N GLY A 34 -12.08 8.68 -24.96
CA GLY A 34 -12.47 7.37 -25.50
C GLY A 34 -12.13 6.18 -24.59
N PHE A 35 -11.57 6.42 -23.40
CA PHE A 35 -11.26 5.37 -22.43
C PHE A 35 -12.42 5.08 -21.49
N VAL A 36 -12.46 3.86 -20.98
CA VAL A 36 -13.43 3.41 -19.97
C VAL A 36 -12.68 3.04 -18.68
N THR A 37 -13.11 3.57 -17.55
CA THR A 37 -12.57 3.26 -16.22
C THR A 37 -13.50 2.30 -15.49
N PHE A 38 -12.97 1.18 -15.01
CA PHE A 38 -13.72 0.21 -14.21
C PHE A 38 -13.31 0.35 -12.74
N PRO A 39 -14.21 0.77 -11.84
CA PRO A 39 -13.92 0.73 -10.41
C PRO A 39 -13.81 -0.73 -9.97
N VAL A 40 -12.69 -1.08 -9.33
CA VAL A 40 -12.43 -2.45 -8.84
C VAL A 40 -12.30 -2.41 -7.33
N LYS A 41 -13.05 -3.27 -6.65
CA LYS A 41 -12.93 -3.53 -5.22
C LYS A 41 -12.06 -4.77 -5.01
N CYS A 42 -10.94 -4.60 -4.32
CA CYS A 42 -9.98 -5.65 -4.05
C CYS A 42 -9.82 -5.87 -2.55
N GLN A 43 -9.44 -7.10 -2.18
CA GLN A 43 -8.87 -7.42 -0.88
C GLN A 43 -7.36 -7.35 -0.96
N CYS A 44 -6.76 -6.76 0.06
CA CYS A 44 -5.31 -6.57 0.13
C CYS A 44 -4.80 -6.85 1.54
N VAL A 45 -3.58 -7.38 1.63
CA VAL A 45 -2.77 -7.33 2.84
C VAL A 45 -2.08 -5.98 2.90
N VAL A 46 -2.23 -5.29 4.03
CA VAL A 46 -1.65 -3.96 4.27
C VAL A 46 -0.73 -3.98 5.48
N PHE A 47 0.37 -3.24 5.40
CA PHE A 47 1.24 -2.94 6.52
C PHE A 47 0.98 -1.52 7.03
N ARG A 48 0.37 -1.41 8.22
CA ARG A 48 0.04 -0.13 8.86
C ARG A 48 0.58 -0.09 10.30
N PRO A 49 1.77 0.48 10.55
CA PRO A 49 2.27 0.65 11.90
C PRO A 49 1.43 1.71 12.64
N PHE A 50 1.33 1.58 13.97
CA PHE A 50 0.62 2.51 14.84
C PHE A 50 1.47 2.88 16.06
N ARG A 51 1.25 4.07 16.62
CA ARG A 51 1.99 4.55 17.78
C ARG A 51 1.79 3.62 18.98
N GLY A 52 2.88 3.22 19.62
CA GLY A 52 2.86 2.30 20.77
C GLY A 52 2.83 0.81 20.40
N LYS A 53 2.79 0.46 19.11
CA LYS A 53 3.00 -0.92 18.68
C LYS A 53 4.46 -1.31 18.89
N ILE A 54 4.70 -2.51 19.42
CA ILE A 54 6.03 -3.13 19.44
C ILE A 54 6.24 -3.81 18.08
N LEU A 55 7.38 -3.52 17.46
CA LEU A 55 7.80 -4.12 16.19
C LEU A 55 9.25 -4.59 16.33
N GLU A 56 9.54 -5.72 15.69
CA GLU A 56 10.90 -6.15 15.45
C GLU A 56 11.45 -5.39 14.22
N ALA A 57 12.70 -4.94 14.31
CA ALA A 57 13.33 -4.11 13.30
C ALA A 57 14.82 -4.44 13.18
N VAL A 58 15.38 -4.28 11.98
CA VAL A 58 16.81 -4.45 11.72
C VAL A 58 17.47 -3.09 11.64
N VAL A 59 18.52 -2.87 12.43
CA VAL A 59 19.28 -1.62 12.39
C VAL A 59 20.04 -1.52 11.07
N THR A 60 19.77 -0.49 10.29
CA THR A 60 20.39 -0.28 8.96
C THR A 60 21.45 0.81 8.95
N MET A 61 21.37 1.77 9.87
CA MET A 61 22.37 2.83 9.99
C MET A 61 22.56 3.25 11.44
N VAL A 62 23.82 3.45 11.84
CA VAL A 62 24.18 3.99 13.15
C VAL A 62 24.99 5.27 12.94
N ASN A 63 24.64 6.34 13.66
CA ASN A 63 25.36 7.60 13.63
C ASN A 63 25.47 8.20 15.04
N LYS A 64 26.19 9.32 15.17
CA LYS A 64 26.40 9.99 16.48
C LYS A 64 25.10 10.46 17.16
N LYS A 65 23.98 10.55 16.44
CA LYS A 65 22.69 11.03 16.93
C LYS A 65 21.71 9.89 17.26
N GLY A 66 22.05 8.64 16.92
CA GLY A 66 21.19 7.47 17.14
C GLY A 66 21.32 6.44 16.02
N PHE A 67 20.25 5.71 15.78
CA PHE A 67 20.21 4.70 14.73
C PHE A 67 18.89 4.75 13.95
N PHE A 68 18.94 4.29 12.72
CA PHE A 68 17.78 4.00 11.89
C PHE A 68 17.60 2.48 11.83
N ALA A 69 16.36 2.04 11.88
CA ALA A 69 16.00 0.63 11.76
C ALA A 69 14.80 0.49 10.83
N GLU A 70 14.80 -0.58 10.04
CA GLU A 70 13.74 -0.91 9.08
C GLU A 70 12.88 -2.04 9.66
N ALA A 71 11.56 -1.90 9.52
CA ALA A 71 10.56 -2.78 10.12
C ALA A 71 9.45 -3.10 9.11
N GLY A 72 9.66 -4.16 8.32
CA GLY A 72 8.76 -4.51 7.21
C GLY A 72 9.12 -3.75 5.93
N PRO A 73 8.16 -3.39 5.07
CA PRO A 73 8.43 -2.64 3.84
C PRO A 73 8.81 -1.16 4.07
N VAL A 74 9.19 -0.79 5.30
CA VAL A 74 9.49 0.59 5.74
C VAL A 74 10.78 0.67 6.54
#